data_AF-A0A971LJG0-F1
#
_entry.id   AF-A0A971LJG0-F1
#
_cell.length_a   1.000
_cell.length_b   1.000
_cell.length_c   1.000
_cell.angle_alpha   90.00
_cell.angle_beta   90.00
_cell.angle_gamma   90.00
#
_symmetry.space_group_name_H-M   'P 1'
#
loop_
_entity.id
_entity.type
_entity.pdbx_description
1 polymer ?
#
loop_
_entity_poly.entity_id
_entity_poly.type
_entity_poly.pdbx_seq_one_letter_code
_entity_poly.pdbx_strand_id
1 'polypeptide(L)'
;MRMQYDPERAILAWIPIKNIPIPTTRAVMKAERYTGSGVQLNDSDQWAPLKRGDQQLYHVVSDYYLAAFLPMVGELLPSLGLVMKDKEGNPVSVEDCIVYRDGQEFKVWQAVLEYAASQPQGQQGLPEMPTYYATTNGRLVTVRTLPIWLLPLVIVVALLALLITWLRRRRQRRLARV
;
A
#
# COMPACT_ATOMS: atom_id res chain seq x y z
N MET A 1 -5.91 4.13 -8.62
CA MET A 1 -4.72 3.36 -8.20
C MET A 1 -5.02 1.89 -8.40
N ARG A 2 -4.01 1.09 -8.77
CA ARG A 2 -4.07 -0.38 -8.71
C ARG A 2 -2.87 -0.93 -7.96
N MET A 3 -3.03 -2.08 -7.32
CA MET A 3 -1.95 -2.73 -6.60
C MET A 3 -1.99 -4.25 -6.73
N GLN A 4 -0.80 -4.84 -6.69
CA GLN A 4 -0.60 -6.27 -6.49
C GLN A 4 -0.09 -6.47 -5.07
N TYR A 5 -0.71 -7.39 -4.33
CA TYR A 5 -0.36 -7.65 -2.94
C TYR A 5 -0.38 -9.13 -2.62
N ASP A 6 0.47 -9.52 -1.68
CA ASP A 6 0.58 -10.87 -1.14
C ASP A 6 0.14 -10.84 0.34
N PRO A 7 -1.06 -11.34 0.68
CA PRO A 7 -1.58 -11.36 2.05
C PRO A 7 -0.68 -12.14 3.01
N GLU A 8 -0.01 -13.20 2.55
CA GLU A 8 0.85 -14.03 3.39
C GLU A 8 2.08 -13.27 3.87
N ARG A 9 2.45 -12.21 3.15
CA ARG A 9 3.56 -11.33 3.51
C ARG A 9 3.15 -10.26 4.51
N ALA A 10 1.88 -10.09 4.88
CA ALA A 10 1.48 -9.03 5.80
C ALA A 10 2.02 -9.22 7.23
N ILE A 11 2.11 -10.47 7.68
CA ILE A 11 2.52 -10.85 9.04
C ILE A 11 3.81 -11.66 8.97
N LEU A 12 4.82 -11.25 9.73
CA LEU A 12 6.09 -11.98 9.82
C LEU A 12 5.96 -13.21 10.70
N ALA A 13 5.40 -13.01 11.90
CA ALA A 13 5.23 -14.02 12.92
C ALA A 13 4.18 -13.57 13.95
N TRP A 14 3.70 -14.51 14.75
CA TRP A 14 2.80 -14.26 15.88
C TRP A 14 3.57 -14.39 17.19
N ILE A 15 3.36 -13.45 18.12
CA ILE A 15 3.92 -13.56 19.47
C ILE A 15 3.08 -14.58 20.25
N PRO A 16 3.66 -15.71 20.70
CA PRO A 16 2.89 -16.86 21.20
C PRO A 16 2.09 -16.59 22.49
N ILE A 17 2.57 -15.70 23.36
CA ILE A 17 1.93 -15.45 24.68
C ILE A 17 0.75 -14.47 24.57
N LYS A 18 0.86 -13.47 23.69
CA LYS A 18 -0.13 -12.38 23.58
C LYS A 18 -0.99 -12.45 22.32
N ASN A 19 -0.70 -13.40 21.43
CA ASN A 19 -1.32 -13.52 20.10
C ASN A 19 -1.31 -12.21 19.29
N ILE A 20 -0.22 -11.45 19.42
CA ILE A 20 -0.04 -10.17 18.72
C ILE A 20 0.72 -10.45 17.41
N PRO A 21 0.21 -10.02 16.24
CA PRO A 21 0.90 -10.18 14.98
C PRO A 21 2.08 -9.20 14.89
N ILE A 22 3.20 -9.65 14.34
CA ILE A 22 4.35 -8.81 14.00
C ILE A 22 4.19 -8.39 12.53
N PRO A 23 3.82 -7.14 12.22
CA PRO A 23 3.58 -6.71 10.85
C PRO A 23 4.89 -6.54 10.08
N THR A 24 4.85 -6.75 8.76
CA THR A 24 6.02 -6.54 7.89
C THR A 24 5.96 -5.22 7.12
N THR A 25 4.75 -4.69 6.87
CA THR A 25 4.47 -3.57 5.94
C THR A 25 4.93 -3.82 4.49
N ARG A 26 5.14 -5.10 4.12
CA ARG A 26 5.70 -5.56 2.84
C ARG A 26 4.74 -6.44 2.01
N ALA A 27 3.44 -6.42 2.33
CA ALA A 27 2.43 -7.14 1.57
C ALA A 27 2.24 -6.57 0.15
N VAL A 28 2.35 -5.25 -0.02
CA VAL A 28 2.23 -4.60 -1.34
C VAL A 28 3.50 -4.84 -2.16
N MET A 29 3.33 -5.56 -3.27
CA MET A 29 4.39 -5.93 -4.22
C MET A 29 4.63 -4.84 -5.26
N LYS A 30 3.52 -4.35 -5.81
CA LYS A 30 3.51 -3.34 -6.86
C LYS A 30 2.32 -2.42 -6.64
N ALA A 31 2.54 -1.13 -6.80
CA ALA A 31 1.49 -0.12 -6.77
C ALA A 31 1.67 0.80 -7.98
N GLU A 32 0.56 1.14 -8.62
CA GLU A 32 0.54 2.01 -9.79
C GLU A 32 -0.57 3.06 -9.63
N ARG A 33 -0.23 4.31 -9.96
CA ARG A 33 -1.21 5.39 -10.07
C ARG A 33 -1.70 5.50 -11.50
N TYR A 34 -2.96 5.85 -11.63
CA TYR A 34 -3.54 6.22 -12.90
C TYR A 34 -3.21 7.69 -13.17
N THR A 35 -2.74 8.01 -14.37
CA THR A 35 -2.37 9.37 -14.78
C THR A 35 -3.33 10.00 -15.77
N GLY A 36 -4.33 9.24 -16.23
CA GLY A 36 -5.38 9.74 -17.11
C GLY A 36 -6.52 10.45 -16.35
N SER A 37 -7.56 10.79 -17.10
CA SER A 37 -8.79 11.41 -16.60
C SER A 37 -9.97 10.44 -16.65
N GLY A 38 -10.81 10.44 -15.62
CA GLY A 38 -12.04 9.65 -15.59
C GLY A 38 -11.84 8.20 -15.18
N VAL A 39 -12.43 7.28 -15.95
CA VAL A 39 -12.54 5.86 -15.60
C VAL A 39 -11.20 5.15 -15.74
N GLN A 40 -10.79 4.40 -14.70
CA GLN A 40 -9.49 3.74 -14.62
C GLN A 40 -9.53 2.38 -15.34
N LEU A 41 -9.37 2.37 -16.66
CA LEU A 41 -9.35 1.15 -17.46
C LEU A 41 -8.03 0.38 -17.28
N ASN A 42 -8.08 -0.95 -17.31
CA ASN A 42 -6.92 -1.78 -17.01
C ASN A 42 -5.86 -1.79 -18.15
N ASP A 43 -6.32 -1.72 -19.40
CA ASP A 43 -5.48 -1.80 -20.61
C ASP A 43 -4.95 -0.45 -21.12
N SER A 44 -5.14 0.64 -20.36
CA SER A 44 -4.58 1.93 -20.74
C SER A 44 -3.07 1.96 -20.50
N ASP A 45 -2.32 2.67 -21.35
CA ASP A 45 -0.90 3.02 -21.12
C ASP A 45 -0.71 4.09 -20.02
N GLN A 46 -1.81 4.54 -19.41
CA GLN A 46 -1.89 5.63 -18.43
C GLN A 46 -1.60 5.19 -16.98
N TRP A 47 -0.87 4.10 -16.80
CA TRP A 47 -0.47 3.61 -15.48
C TRP A 47 1.01 3.89 -15.22
N ALA A 48 1.28 4.64 -14.15
CA ALA A 48 2.64 4.95 -13.72
C ALA A 48 2.95 4.24 -12.38
N PRO A 49 4.15 3.65 -12.22
CA PRO A 49 4.54 2.99 -10.99
C PRO A 49 4.71 3.99 -9.84
N LEU A 50 4.22 3.62 -8.66
CA LEU A 50 4.49 4.27 -7.39
C LEU A 50 5.71 3.60 -6.75
N LYS A 51 6.78 4.37 -6.49
CA LYS A 51 8.01 3.81 -5.96
C LYS A 51 7.99 3.90 -4.44
N ARG A 52 8.24 2.78 -3.76
CA ARG A 52 8.35 2.80 -2.30
C ARG A 52 9.44 3.78 -1.87
N GLY A 53 9.09 4.72 -0.99
CA GLY A 53 10.02 5.71 -0.45
C GLY A 53 10.28 6.91 -1.38
N ASP A 54 9.51 7.06 -2.47
CA ASP A 54 9.52 8.32 -3.19
C ASP A 54 9.09 9.50 -2.29
N GLN A 55 9.48 10.70 -2.71
CA GLN A 55 9.20 11.95 -2.00
C GLN A 55 8.25 12.83 -2.83
N GLN A 56 7.49 12.22 -3.75
CA GLN A 56 6.57 12.96 -4.60
C GLN A 56 5.36 13.41 -3.77
N LEU A 57 4.93 14.65 -4.00
CA LEU A 57 3.69 15.15 -3.46
C LEU A 57 2.53 14.64 -4.33
N TYR A 58 1.59 13.92 -3.72
CA TYR A 58 0.43 13.38 -4.41
C TYR A 58 -0.83 14.12 -3.98
N HIS A 59 -1.68 14.44 -4.97
CA HIS A 59 -3.02 14.93 -4.70
C HIS A 59 -3.91 13.74 -4.31
N VAL A 60 -4.39 13.75 -3.07
CA VAL A 60 -5.25 12.70 -2.50
C VAL A 60 -6.54 13.34 -2.02
N VAL A 61 -7.65 12.67 -2.30
CA VAL A 61 -8.97 13.01 -1.75
C VAL A 61 -9.39 11.85 -0.87
N SER A 62 -9.85 12.18 0.34
CA SER A 62 -10.33 11.21 1.32
C SER A 62 -11.52 11.78 2.06
N ASP A 63 -12.29 10.92 2.71
CA ASP A 63 -13.23 11.39 3.72
C ASP A 63 -12.46 11.90 4.95
N TYR A 64 -13.10 12.76 5.73
CA TYR A 64 -12.48 13.37 6.91
C TYR A 64 -12.08 12.31 7.94
N TYR A 65 -12.88 11.26 8.11
CA TYR A 65 -12.63 10.22 9.11
C TYR A 65 -11.31 9.49 8.85
N LEU A 66 -11.08 9.04 7.61
CA LEU A 66 -9.84 8.39 7.19
C LEU A 66 -8.67 9.36 7.24
N ALA A 67 -8.84 10.60 6.76
CA ALA A 67 -7.77 11.60 6.79
C ALA A 67 -7.32 11.96 8.21
N ALA A 68 -8.25 12.04 9.17
CA ALA A 68 -7.95 12.29 10.56
C ALA A 68 -7.39 11.06 11.30
N PHE A 69 -7.83 9.85 10.94
CA PHE A 69 -7.43 8.63 11.63
C PHE A 69 -6.09 8.06 11.17
N LEU A 70 -5.82 8.05 9.87
CA LEU A 70 -4.63 7.39 9.29
C LEU A 70 -3.28 7.91 9.83
N PRO A 71 -3.10 9.22 10.12
CA PRO A 71 -1.86 9.71 10.72
C PRO A 71 -1.50 9.02 12.05
N MET A 72 -2.50 8.67 12.88
CA MET A 72 -2.26 7.95 14.14
C MET A 72 -1.68 6.55 13.93
N VAL A 73 -1.98 5.89 12.80
CA VAL A 73 -1.36 4.60 12.45
C VAL A 73 0.16 4.75 12.29
N GLY A 74 0.62 5.92 11.85
CA GLY A 74 2.04 6.26 11.74
C GLY A 74 2.79 6.25 13.08
N GLU A 75 2.12 6.51 14.20
CA GLU A 75 2.74 6.45 15.53
C GLU A 75 3.11 5.02 15.91
N LEU A 76 2.27 4.06 15.54
CA LEU A 76 2.51 2.63 15.77
C LEU A 76 3.41 2.02 14.68
N LEU A 77 3.20 2.43 13.43
CA LEU A 77 3.87 1.91 12.24
C LEU A 77 4.37 3.09 11.39
N PRO A 78 5.58 3.62 11.68
CA PRO A 78 6.11 4.80 10.99
C PRO A 78 6.18 4.67 9.46
N SER A 79 6.33 3.45 8.94
CA SER A 79 6.34 3.18 7.50
C SER A 79 4.97 3.33 6.83
N LEU A 80 3.89 3.49 7.60
CA LEU A 80 2.52 3.72 7.13
C LEU A 80 2.02 5.13 7.49
N GLY A 81 2.88 5.99 8.05
CA GLY A 81 2.50 7.35 8.42
C GLY A 81 2.03 8.16 7.21
N LEU A 82 0.89 8.85 7.38
CA LEU A 82 0.34 9.79 6.41
C LEU A 82 0.49 11.21 6.98
N VAL A 83 1.00 12.14 6.17
CA VAL A 83 1.10 13.56 6.53
C VAL A 83 0.45 14.36 5.40
N MET A 84 -0.60 15.11 5.74
CA MET A 84 -1.24 16.03 4.82
C MET A 84 -0.34 17.24 4.57
N LYS A 85 -0.24 17.66 3.31
CA LYS A 85 0.64 18.74 2.89
C LYS A 85 -0.05 19.67 1.91
N ASP A 86 0.29 20.95 1.97
CA ASP A 86 -0.09 21.93 0.96
C ASP A 86 0.67 21.71 -0.36
N LYS A 87 0.38 22.55 -1.36
CA LYS A 87 1.00 22.48 -2.70
C LYS A 87 2.51 22.81 -2.67
N GLU A 88 2.98 23.54 -1.65
CA GLU A 88 4.39 23.81 -1.40
C GLU A 88 5.09 22.65 -0.66
N GLY A 89 4.33 21.68 -0.13
CA GLY A 89 4.83 20.53 0.62
C GLY A 89 4.94 20.75 2.13
N ASN A 90 4.42 21.86 2.66
CA ASN A 90 4.39 22.12 4.09
C ASN A 90 3.28 21.28 4.76
N PRO A 91 3.51 20.72 5.96
CA PRO A 91 2.47 20.02 6.71
C PRO A 91 1.29 20.94 7.04
N VAL A 92 0.07 20.44 6.86
CA VAL A 92 -1.17 21.16 7.16
C VAL A 92 -2.12 20.28 7.97
N SER A 93 -3.05 20.90 8.69
CA SER A 93 -4.11 20.17 9.38
C SER A 93 -5.13 19.61 8.39
N VAL A 94 -5.91 18.60 8.81
CA VAL A 94 -6.96 18.03 7.96
C VAL A 94 -8.10 19.05 7.77
N GLU A 95 -8.33 19.89 8.77
CA GLU A 95 -9.33 20.95 8.81
C GLU A 95 -9.08 22.00 7.73
N ASP A 96 -7.81 22.34 7.48
CA ASP A 96 -7.40 23.28 6.43
C ASP A 96 -7.58 22.72 5.02
N CYS A 97 -7.76 21.40 4.89
CA CYS A 97 -7.92 20.69 3.63
C CYS A 97 -9.39 20.40 3.27
N ILE A 98 -10.35 20.85 4.08
CA ILE A 98 -11.78 20.63 3.82
C ILE A 98 -12.19 21.35 2.54
N VAL A 99 -12.85 20.62 1.65
CA VAL A 99 -13.38 21.18 0.39
C VAL A 99 -14.72 21.84 0.66
N TYR A 100 -14.85 23.11 0.28
CA TYR A 100 -16.11 23.87 0.34
C TYR A 100 -16.64 24.16 -1.06
N ARG A 101 -17.97 24.14 -1.21
CA ARG A 101 -18.70 24.56 -2.41
C ARG A 101 -19.88 25.43 -1.97
N ASP A 102 -20.03 26.60 -2.58
CA ASP A 102 -21.12 27.54 -2.25
C ASP A 102 -21.22 27.89 -0.75
N GLY A 103 -20.06 27.98 -0.09
CA GLY A 103 -19.98 28.29 1.35
C GLY A 103 -20.31 27.13 2.29
N GLN A 104 -20.54 25.92 1.78
CA GLN A 104 -20.83 24.72 2.57
C GLN A 104 -19.77 23.65 2.38
N GLU A 105 -19.52 22.85 3.41
CA GLU A 105 -18.63 21.70 3.33
C GLU A 105 -19.16 20.69 2.31
N PHE A 106 -18.33 20.33 1.33
CA PHE A 106 -18.69 19.37 0.31
C PHE A 106 -18.59 17.95 0.87
N LYS A 107 -19.74 17.28 1.00
CA LYS A 107 -19.82 15.96 1.62
C LYS A 107 -19.62 14.84 0.60
N VAL A 108 -19.04 13.73 1.05
CA VAL A 108 -18.81 12.54 0.22
C VAL A 108 -20.11 11.99 -0.36
N TRP A 109 -21.20 11.94 0.43
CA TRP A 109 -22.50 11.49 -0.06
C TRP A 109 -23.05 12.39 -1.18
N GLN A 110 -22.78 13.70 -1.12
CA GLN A 110 -23.20 14.65 -2.15
C GLN A 110 -22.43 14.37 -3.44
N ALA A 111 -21.11 14.15 -3.35
CA ALA A 111 -20.30 13.77 -4.50
C ALA A 111 -20.80 12.48 -5.18
N VAL A 112 -21.15 11.47 -4.38
CA VAL A 112 -21.69 10.19 -4.89
C VAL A 112 -23.04 10.39 -5.57
N LEU A 113 -23.94 11.18 -4.96
CA LEU A 113 -25.27 11.43 -5.51
C LEU A 113 -25.21 12.26 -6.80
N GLU A 114 -24.40 13.32 -6.82
CA GLU A 114 -24.20 14.14 -8.03
C GLU A 114 -23.58 13.30 -9.15
N TYR A 115 -22.60 12.45 -8.84
CA TYR A 115 -22.02 11.52 -9.81
C TYR A 115 -23.05 10.52 -10.34
N ALA A 116 -23.89 9.96 -9.46
CA ALA A 116 -24.96 9.05 -9.84
C ALA A 116 -25.97 9.73 -10.77
N ALA A 117 -26.38 10.95 -10.43
CA ALA A 117 -27.33 11.74 -11.19
C ALA A 117 -26.78 12.19 -12.55
N SER A 118 -25.46 12.36 -12.68
CA SER A 118 -24.81 12.74 -13.94
C SER A 118 -24.66 11.58 -14.93
N GLN A 119 -25.05 10.34 -14.57
CA GLN A 119 -24.94 9.20 -15.47
C GLN A 119 -25.99 9.24 -16.58
N PRO A 120 -25.71 8.63 -17.75
CA PRO A 120 -26.69 8.50 -18.81
C PRO A 120 -27.98 7.83 -18.34
N GLN A 121 -29.12 8.29 -18.86
CA GLN A 121 -30.40 7.65 -18.59
C GLN A 121 -30.50 6.32 -19.32
N GLY A 122 -31.01 5.32 -18.60
CA GLY A 122 -31.35 4.02 -19.15
C GLY A 122 -32.74 3.96 -19.79
N GLN A 123 -33.21 2.75 -20.03
CA GLN A 123 -34.50 2.51 -20.69
C GLN A 123 -35.71 3.02 -19.90
N GLN A 124 -35.56 3.13 -18.57
CA GLN A 124 -36.62 3.62 -17.67
C GLN A 124 -36.58 5.14 -17.44
N GLY A 125 -35.69 5.87 -18.15
CA GLY A 125 -35.50 7.32 -17.96
C GLY A 125 -34.79 7.70 -16.66
N LEU A 126 -34.30 6.73 -15.89
CA LEU A 126 -33.50 6.95 -14.69
C LEU A 126 -32.00 6.82 -15.01
N PRO A 127 -31.11 7.59 -14.35
CA PRO A 127 -29.67 7.43 -14.49
C PRO A 127 -29.22 6.00 -14.12
N GLU A 128 -28.46 5.36 -15.01
CA GLU A 128 -27.92 4.01 -14.79
C GLU A 128 -26.41 4.05 -14.57
N MET A 129 -25.93 3.36 -13.54
CA MET A 129 -24.51 3.27 -13.26
C MET A 129 -23.77 2.51 -14.37
N PRO A 130 -22.56 2.94 -14.78
CA PRO A 130 -21.76 2.23 -15.75
C PRO A 130 -21.48 0.78 -15.34
N THR A 131 -21.61 -0.16 -16.27
CA THR A 131 -21.26 -1.58 -16.07
C THR A 131 -19.81 -1.78 -15.65
N TYR A 132 -18.94 -0.81 -15.95
CA TYR A 132 -17.57 -0.74 -15.44
C TYR A 132 -17.47 -1.04 -13.94
N TYR A 133 -18.38 -0.50 -13.11
CA TYR A 133 -18.32 -0.70 -11.65
C TYR A 133 -18.83 -2.06 -11.17
N ALA A 134 -19.37 -2.89 -12.07
CA ALA A 134 -19.84 -4.24 -11.71
C ALA A 134 -18.69 -5.21 -11.36
N THR A 135 -17.45 -4.86 -11.71
CA THR A 135 -16.26 -5.69 -11.43
C THR A 135 -15.14 -4.87 -10.78
N THR A 136 -14.12 -5.57 -10.27
CA THR A 136 -12.97 -4.93 -9.62
C THR A 136 -11.99 -4.28 -10.61
N ASN A 137 -12.11 -4.57 -11.91
CA ASN A 137 -11.22 -4.10 -12.99
C ASN A 137 -9.72 -4.33 -12.71
N GLY A 138 -9.37 -5.41 -12.00
CA GLY A 138 -7.97 -5.74 -11.71
C GLY A 138 -7.25 -4.69 -10.85
N ARG A 139 -7.99 -3.86 -10.09
CA ARG A 139 -7.38 -2.82 -9.25
C ARG A 139 -6.73 -3.36 -7.97
N LEU A 140 -7.23 -4.47 -7.45
CA LEU A 140 -6.67 -5.18 -6.28
C LEU A 140 -6.41 -6.62 -6.69
N VAL A 141 -5.15 -6.97 -6.93
CA VAL A 141 -4.77 -8.30 -7.41
C VAL A 141 -3.94 -9.02 -6.37
N THR A 142 -4.45 -10.16 -5.91
CA THR A 142 -3.70 -11.06 -5.03
C THR A 142 -2.65 -11.82 -5.83
N VAL A 143 -1.40 -11.76 -5.40
CA VAL A 143 -0.29 -12.52 -5.98
C VAL A 143 0.37 -13.38 -4.90
N ARG A 144 0.97 -14.50 -5.32
CA ARG A 144 1.79 -15.33 -4.44
C ARG A 144 3.26 -15.12 -4.75
N THR A 145 4.04 -14.81 -3.73
CA THR A 145 5.47 -14.54 -3.86
C THR A 145 6.26 -15.35 -2.85
N LEU A 146 7.59 -15.25 -2.90
CA LEU A 146 8.45 -15.97 -1.98
C LEU A 146 8.24 -15.46 -0.53
N PRO A 147 8.09 -16.38 0.44
CA PRO A 147 7.93 -16.00 1.83
C PRO A 147 9.11 -15.15 2.34
N ILE A 148 8.80 -14.15 3.18
CA ILE A 148 9.80 -13.21 3.71
C ILE A 148 10.88 -13.92 4.55
N TRP A 149 10.51 -15.03 5.21
CA TRP A 149 11.40 -15.79 6.08
C TRP A 149 12.43 -16.64 5.33
N LEU A 150 12.32 -16.82 4.00
CA LEU A 150 13.33 -17.56 3.23
C LEU A 150 14.69 -16.87 3.20
N LEU A 151 14.72 -15.53 3.09
CA LEU A 151 15.97 -14.76 3.06
C LEU A 151 16.81 -14.92 4.34
N PRO A 152 16.28 -14.69 5.56
CA PRO A 152 17.06 -14.91 6.77
C PRO A 152 17.45 -16.38 6.94
N LEU A 153 16.61 -17.34 6.53
CA LEU A 153 16.95 -18.76 6.55
C LEU A 153 18.19 -19.05 5.69
N VAL A 154 18.24 -18.55 4.46
CA VAL A 154 19.40 -18.71 3.56
C VAL A 154 20.67 -18.09 4.16
N ILE A 155 20.55 -16.90 4.77
CA ILE A 155 21.68 -16.24 5.44
C ILE A 155 22.21 -17.09 6.61
N VAL A 156 21.32 -17.64 7.44
CA VAL A 156 21.70 -18.51 8.56
C VAL A 156 22.40 -19.77 8.07
N VAL A 157 21.88 -20.42 7.03
CA VAL A 157 22.50 -21.61 6.43
C VAL A 157 23.90 -21.28 5.87
N ALA A 158 24.05 -20.14 5.19
CA ALA A 158 25.34 -19.69 4.68
C ALA A 158 26.35 -19.42 5.81
N LEU A 159 25.93 -18.77 6.89
CA LEU A 159 26.77 -18.51 8.06
C LEU A 159 27.20 -19.80 8.77
N LEU A 160 26.30 -20.78 8.90
CA LEU A 160 26.62 -22.09 9.47
C LEU A 160 27.64 -22.84 8.59
N ALA A 161 27.47 -22.83 7.27
CA ALA A 161 28.44 -23.41 6.35
C ALA A 161 29.83 -22.73 6.46
N LEU A 162 29.85 -21.41 6.58
CA LEU A 162 31.08 -20.63 6.76
C LEU A 162 31.75 -20.96 8.10
N LEU A 163 30.97 -21.09 9.18
CA LEU A 163 31.46 -21.51 10.49
C LEU A 163 32.05 -22.93 10.45
N ILE A 164 31.38 -23.88 9.80
CA ILE A 164 31.85 -25.26 9.67
C ILE A 164 33.16 -25.31 8.88
N THR A 165 33.24 -24.60 7.75
CA THR A 165 34.47 -24.55 6.94
C THR A 165 35.62 -23.89 7.69
N TRP A 166 35.35 -22.82 8.46
CA TRP A 166 36.33 -22.18 9.33
C TRP A 166 36.84 -23.12 10.43
N LEU A 167 35.95 -23.85 11.11
CA LEU A 167 36.31 -24.84 12.12
C LEU A 167 37.15 -25.98 11.55
N ARG A 168 36.79 -26.50 10.36
CA ARG A 168 37.56 -27.53 9.64
C ARG A 168 38.98 -27.03 9.31
N ARG A 169 39.10 -25.82 8.75
CA ARG A 169 40.41 -25.19 8.47
C ARG A 169 41.24 -25.00 9.75
N ARG A 170 40.61 -24.58 10.85
CA ARG A 170 41.29 -24.40 12.15
C ARG A 170 41.78 -25.73 12.74
N ARG A 171 41.01 -26.82 12.61
CA ARG A 171 41.43 -28.17 13.02
C ARG A 171 42.61 -28.66 12.18
N GLN A 172 42.56 -28.51 10.85
CA GLN A 172 43.67 -28.91 9.97
C GLN A 172 44.97 -28.14 10.29
N ARG A 173 44.91 -26.84 10.56
CA ARG A 173 46.07 -26.05 10.98
C ARG A 173 46.66 -26.45 12.34
N ARG A 174 45.85 -27.00 13.25
CA ARG A 174 46.34 -27.53 14.54
C ARG A 174 47.03 -28.88 14.39
N LEU A 175 46.53 -29.75 13.50
CA LEU A 175 47.12 -31.06 13.21
C LEU A 175 48.44 -30.96 12.43
N ALA A 176 48.62 -29.93 11.60
CA ALA A 176 49.88 -29.69 10.87
C ALA A 176 50.99 -29.00 11.71
N ARG A 177 50.78 -28.79 13.01
CA ARG A 177 51.73 -28.17 13.95
C ARG A 177 52.21 -29.12 15.06
N VAL A 178 51.85 -30.40 14.98
CA VAL A 178 52.35 -31.52 15.80
C VAL A 178 53.19 -32.39 14.90
#